data_AF-A0A2E9U3M9-F1
#
_entry.id   AF-A0A2E9U3M9-F1
#
_cell.length_a   1.000
_cell.length_b   1.000
_cell.length_c   1.000
_cell.angle_alpha   90.00
_cell.angle_beta   90.00
_cell.angle_gamma   90.00
#
_symmetry.space_group_name_H-M   'P 1'
#
loop_
_entity.id
_entity.type
_entity.pdbx_description
1 polymer ?
#
loop_
_entity_poly.entity_id
_entity_poly.type
_entity_poly.pdbx_seq_one_letter_code
_entity_poly.pdbx_strand_id
1 'polypeptide(L)'
;MVENQHTVKEPTKVVEELPSRIKTIKVDIRAWDSLKQLKKEYETFNDVIKELLNERTKSIGDDNVKAIKYERKTTFFNTEYKGPLFKRHSIGVEFEYNDVKNQKLDFSLNVKIKKVFYGKRIFNPSIFFGVDGTHKHYNKVFMNLYLKAVGLALDREFRIHSGMISDKDYGDIARWKKIYYDYNLSEESFKHDVEAPLRLSEEEKPTDEWHKKIIDSITVKSHIM
;
A
#
# COMPACT_ATOMS: atom_id res chain seq x y z
N MET A 1 -42.14 1.16 60.20
CA MET A 1 -41.71 1.58 58.86
C MET A 1 -40.18 1.61 58.87
N VAL A 2 -39.54 0.58 58.33
CA VAL A 2 -38.08 0.50 58.21
C VAL A 2 -37.81 0.10 56.76
N GLU A 3 -37.32 1.05 55.97
CA GLU A 3 -36.95 0.84 54.57
C GLU A 3 -35.60 0.12 54.50
N ASN A 4 -35.62 -1.10 53.94
CA ASN A 4 -34.41 -1.83 53.55
C ASN A 4 -33.77 -1.16 52.33
N GLN A 5 -32.62 -0.52 52.52
CA GLN A 5 -31.76 -0.10 51.41
C GLN A 5 -30.95 -1.31 50.91
N HIS A 6 -31.39 -1.89 49.80
CA HIS A 6 -30.57 -2.81 49.03
C HIS A 6 -29.47 -2.03 48.30
N THR A 7 -28.24 -2.13 48.79
CA THR A 7 -27.04 -1.70 48.07
C THR A 7 -26.74 -2.71 46.97
N VAL A 8 -27.04 -2.34 45.73
CA VAL A 8 -26.63 -3.08 44.53
C VAL A 8 -25.12 -2.89 44.35
N LYS A 9 -24.33 -3.94 44.56
CA LYS A 9 -22.90 -3.96 44.21
C LYS A 9 -22.80 -4.01 42.69
N GLU A 10 -22.22 -2.97 42.08
CA GLU A 10 -21.86 -3.00 40.67
C GLU A 10 -20.79 -4.09 40.40
N PRO A 11 -20.93 -4.87 39.32
CA PRO A 11 -19.95 -5.89 38.99
C PRO A 11 -18.65 -5.25 38.52
N THR A 12 -17.54 -5.59 39.18
CA THR A 12 -16.18 -5.26 38.78
C THR A 12 -15.94 -5.79 37.36
N LYS A 13 -15.91 -4.90 36.37
CA LYS A 13 -15.51 -5.27 35.00
C LYS A 13 -14.05 -5.71 35.02
N VAL A 14 -13.81 -7.01 34.88
CA VAL A 14 -12.49 -7.55 34.56
C VAL A 14 -12.14 -7.05 33.16
N VAL A 15 -11.22 -6.09 33.07
CA VAL A 15 -10.61 -5.70 31.80
C VAL A 15 -9.63 -6.82 31.46
N GLU A 16 -10.02 -7.72 30.56
CA GLU A 16 -9.07 -8.66 29.96
C GLU A 16 -8.01 -7.85 29.20
N GLU A 17 -6.78 -7.81 29.72
CA GLU A 17 -5.66 -7.24 29.00
C GLU A 17 -5.42 -8.07 27.73
N LEU A 18 -5.59 -7.42 26.57
CA LEU A 18 -5.34 -8.04 25.28
C LEU A 18 -3.87 -8.50 25.22
N PRO A 19 -3.60 -9.74 24.79
CA PRO A 19 -2.23 -10.25 24.74
C PRO A 19 -1.38 -9.39 23.80
N SER A 20 -0.15 -9.11 24.25
CA SER A 20 0.81 -8.33 23.47
C SER A 20 1.08 -9.04 22.14
N ARG A 21 0.67 -8.40 21.04
CA ARG A 21 0.90 -8.94 19.69
C ARG A 21 2.34 -8.65 19.28
N ILE A 22 3.24 -9.59 19.57
CA ILE A 22 4.61 -9.56 19.07
C ILE A 22 4.59 -9.96 17.59
N LYS A 23 5.20 -9.14 16.73
CA LYS A 23 5.28 -9.40 15.28
C LYS A 23 6.74 -9.35 14.83
N THR A 24 7.20 -10.40 14.17
CA THR A 24 8.52 -10.43 13.54
C THR A 24 8.50 -9.62 12.26
N ILE A 25 9.48 -8.74 12.10
CA ILE A 25 9.63 -7.87 10.94
C ILE A 25 10.95 -8.26 10.25
N LYS A 26 10.92 -8.43 8.93
CA LYS A 26 12.13 -8.59 8.14
C LYS A 26 12.63 -7.20 7.76
N VAL A 27 13.90 -6.95 8.00
CA VAL A 27 14.59 -5.70 7.65
C VAL A 27 15.80 -6.02 6.78
N ASP A 28 16.16 -5.08 5.93
CA ASP A 28 17.38 -5.17 5.13
C ASP A 28 18.63 -5.27 6.02
N ILE A 29 19.67 -5.92 5.53
CA ILE A 29 20.90 -6.17 6.30
C ILE A 29 21.59 -4.86 6.72
N ARG A 30 21.58 -3.83 5.87
CA ARG A 30 22.19 -2.54 6.19
C ARG A 30 21.40 -1.83 7.27
N ALA A 31 20.07 -1.84 7.17
CA ALA A 31 19.19 -1.30 8.20
C ALA A 31 19.36 -2.04 9.53
N TRP A 32 19.55 -3.35 9.48
CA TRP A 32 19.80 -4.17 10.66
C TRP A 32 21.15 -3.85 11.32
N ASP A 33 22.21 -3.68 10.54
CA ASP A 33 23.53 -3.34 11.07
C ASP A 33 23.56 -1.92 11.64
N SER A 34 22.88 -0.95 11.01
CA SER A 34 22.69 0.39 11.59
C SER A 34 21.94 0.33 12.93
N LEU A 35 20.87 -0.46 13.02
CA LEU A 35 20.13 -0.63 14.28
C LEU A 35 21.00 -1.25 15.39
N LYS A 36 21.87 -2.21 15.06
CA LYS A 36 22.82 -2.79 16.02
C LYS A 36 23.83 -1.76 16.53
N GLN A 37 24.34 -0.90 15.65
CA GLN A 37 25.32 0.13 16.02
C GLN A 37 24.71 1.19 16.95
N LEU A 38 23.42 1.49 16.77
CA LEU A 38 22.71 2.45 17.61
C LEU A 38 22.29 1.88 18.97
N LYS A 39 22.14 0.56 19.07
CA LYS A 39 21.67 -0.12 20.28
C LYS A 39 22.73 -0.15 21.37
N LYS A 40 22.44 0.44 22.53
CA LYS A 40 23.26 0.28 23.74
C LYS A 40 23.01 -1.07 24.41
N GLU A 41 23.93 -1.49 25.27
CA GLU A 41 23.88 -2.82 25.92
C GLU A 41 22.58 -3.02 26.73
N TYR A 42 22.10 -1.98 27.41
CA TYR A 42 20.95 -2.04 28.32
C TYR A 42 19.57 -1.81 27.64
N GLU A 43 19.53 -1.47 26.36
CA GLU A 43 18.29 -1.17 25.62
C GLU A 43 17.81 -2.38 24.80
N THR A 44 16.51 -2.45 24.48
CA THR A 44 16.01 -3.38 23.44
C THR A 44 15.95 -2.69 22.08
N PHE A 45 15.90 -3.45 20.98
CA PHE A 45 15.69 -2.86 19.65
C PHE A 45 14.37 -2.09 19.55
N ASN A 46 13.34 -2.48 20.30
CA ASN A 46 12.11 -1.71 20.37
C ASN A 46 12.32 -0.33 21.00
N ASP A 47 13.22 -0.22 21.98
CA ASP A 47 13.55 1.05 22.63
C ASP A 47 14.31 1.96 21.67
N VAL A 48 15.29 1.42 20.94
CA VAL A 48 16.02 2.13 19.88
C VAL A 48 15.06 2.62 18.79
N ILE A 49 14.14 1.77 18.33
CA ILE A 49 13.15 2.15 17.31
C ILE A 49 12.22 3.25 17.84
N LYS A 50 11.77 3.16 19.11
CA LYS A 50 10.94 4.19 19.73
C LYS A 50 11.69 5.51 19.85
N GLU A 51 12.96 5.48 20.22
CA GLU A 51 13.82 6.67 20.30
C GLU A 51 13.98 7.32 18.93
N LEU A 52 14.35 6.56 17.90
CA LEU A 52 14.45 7.05 16.52
C LEU A 52 13.14 7.64 16.00
N LEU A 53 12.02 6.99 16.31
CA LEU A 53 10.69 7.51 15.98
C LEU A 53 10.43 8.81 16.74
N ASN A 54 10.75 8.90 18.03
CA ASN A 54 10.58 10.10 18.85
C ASN A 54 11.47 11.26 18.38
N GLU A 55 12.73 11.01 18.03
CA GLU A 55 13.63 12.04 17.48
C GLU A 55 13.09 12.62 16.18
N ARG A 56 12.66 11.75 15.25
CA ARG A 56 12.00 12.16 14.01
C ARG A 56 10.71 12.92 14.28
N THR A 57 9.90 12.44 15.21
CA THR A 57 8.64 13.03 15.65
C THR A 57 8.83 14.44 16.21
N LYS A 58 9.82 14.63 17.09
CA LYS A 58 10.20 15.93 17.66
C LYS A 58 10.78 16.88 16.63
N SER A 59 11.60 16.38 15.69
CA SER A 59 12.13 17.19 14.59
C SER A 59 11.04 17.74 13.67
N ILE A 60 9.88 17.08 13.64
CA ILE A 60 8.69 17.47 12.87
C ILE A 60 7.73 18.35 13.71
N GLY A 61 7.98 18.51 15.01
CA GLY A 61 7.32 19.51 15.86
C GLY A 61 6.05 19.06 16.60
N ASP A 62 5.83 17.75 16.83
CA ASP A 62 4.66 17.28 17.57
C ASP A 62 4.96 16.01 18.40
N ASP A 63 4.86 16.05 19.73
CA ASP A 63 5.14 14.91 20.63
C ASP A 63 4.10 13.77 20.53
N ASN A 64 3.09 13.89 19.66
CA ASN A 64 1.97 12.94 19.52
C ASN A 64 1.97 12.11 18.21
N VAL A 65 3.12 11.81 17.61
CA VAL A 65 3.15 10.90 16.44
C VAL A 65 2.87 9.46 16.86
N LYS A 66 1.59 9.15 17.03
CA LYS A 66 1.03 7.82 16.78
C LYS A 66 1.33 7.50 15.32
N ALA A 67 2.00 6.38 15.06
CA ALA A 67 2.22 5.76 13.74
C ALA A 67 1.42 6.47 12.65
N ILE A 68 2.07 7.33 11.84
CA ILE A 68 1.40 8.34 11.03
C ILE A 68 0.20 7.71 10.32
N LYS A 69 -0.98 7.93 10.88
CA LYS A 69 -2.22 7.39 10.36
C LYS A 69 -2.63 8.36 9.27
N TYR A 70 -1.95 8.25 8.14
CA TYR A 70 -2.32 8.98 6.94
C TYR A 70 -3.79 8.70 6.63
N GLU A 71 -4.54 9.75 6.31
CA GLU A 71 -5.89 9.59 5.79
C GLU A 71 -5.78 8.87 4.44
N ARG A 72 -6.67 7.91 4.18
CA ARG A 72 -6.70 7.21 2.91
C ARG A 72 -7.75 7.88 2.01
N LYS A 73 -7.28 8.55 0.98
CA LYS A 73 -8.14 9.07 -0.08
C LYS A 73 -8.51 7.93 -1.01
N THR A 74 -9.81 7.78 -1.30
CA THR A 74 -10.32 6.79 -2.24
C THR A 74 -10.71 7.48 -3.53
N THR A 75 -10.39 6.85 -4.65
CA THR A 75 -10.77 7.35 -5.96
C THR A 75 -11.05 6.22 -6.94
N PHE A 76 -11.53 6.59 -8.12
CA PHE A 76 -12.00 5.67 -9.12
C PHE A 76 -11.68 6.17 -10.54
N PHE A 77 -11.35 5.24 -11.44
CA PHE A 77 -11.26 5.51 -12.86
C PHE A 77 -11.76 4.33 -13.70
N ASN A 78 -12.18 4.64 -14.92
CA ASN A 78 -12.52 3.64 -15.93
C ASN A 78 -11.36 3.48 -16.92
N THR A 79 -11.19 2.27 -17.45
CA THR A 79 -10.23 2.01 -18.51
C THR A 79 -10.62 0.80 -19.34
N GLU A 80 -10.03 0.67 -20.53
CA GLU A 80 -10.20 -0.51 -21.35
C GLU A 80 -9.23 -1.62 -20.92
N TYR A 81 -9.73 -2.84 -20.86
CA TYR A 81 -9.00 -4.06 -20.55
C TYR A 81 -9.13 -5.02 -21.72
N LYS A 82 -8.02 -5.49 -22.28
CA LYS A 82 -8.03 -6.53 -23.31
C LYS A 82 -8.09 -7.90 -22.63
N GLY A 83 -9.29 -8.49 -22.61
CA GLY A 83 -9.52 -9.79 -21.98
C GLY A 83 -8.98 -10.98 -22.79
N PRO A 84 -9.17 -12.22 -22.28
CA PRO A 84 -8.65 -13.45 -22.88
C PRO A 84 -9.09 -13.68 -24.33
N LEU A 85 -10.26 -13.14 -24.72
CA LEU A 85 -10.81 -13.25 -26.08
C LEU A 85 -10.36 -12.12 -27.02
N PHE A 86 -9.32 -11.37 -26.65
CA PHE A 86 -8.83 -10.18 -27.35
C PHE A 86 -9.86 -9.04 -27.55
N LYS A 87 -11.05 -9.17 -26.97
CA LYS A 87 -12.07 -8.12 -26.90
C LYS A 87 -11.68 -7.11 -25.83
N ARG A 88 -11.89 -5.83 -26.14
CA ARG A 88 -11.76 -4.76 -25.16
C ARG A 88 -13.02 -4.71 -24.33
N HIS A 89 -12.85 -4.74 -23.02
CA HIS A 89 -13.91 -4.59 -22.05
C HIS A 89 -13.61 -3.37 -21.21
N SER A 90 -14.62 -2.55 -20.93
CA SER A 90 -14.47 -1.49 -19.94
C SER A 90 -14.41 -2.10 -18.54
N ILE A 91 -13.38 -1.76 -17.79
CA ILE A 91 -13.27 -2.04 -16.35
C ILE A 91 -13.30 -0.73 -15.57
N GLY A 92 -13.91 -0.78 -14.39
CA GLY A 92 -13.78 0.25 -13.37
C GLY A 92 -12.75 -0.16 -12.33
N VAL A 93 -11.96 0.78 -11.83
CA VAL A 93 -10.91 0.53 -10.84
C VAL A 93 -11.06 1.52 -9.70
N GLU A 94 -11.36 1.01 -8.51
CA GLU A 94 -11.33 1.79 -7.25
C GLU A 94 -9.97 1.58 -6.59
N PHE A 95 -9.31 2.65 -6.20
CA PHE A 95 -8.03 2.61 -5.51
C PHE A 95 -7.97 3.62 -4.37
N GLU A 96 -7.11 3.33 -3.39
CA GLU A 96 -6.81 4.21 -2.26
C GLU A 96 -5.34 4.62 -2.27
N TYR A 97 -5.05 5.80 -1.76
CA TYR A 97 -3.68 6.29 -1.54
C TYR A 97 -3.64 7.13 -0.26
N ASN A 98 -2.48 7.27 0.38
CA ASN A 98 -2.32 8.12 1.55
C ASN A 98 -2.45 9.60 1.17
N ASP A 99 -2.99 10.40 2.08
CA ASP A 99 -2.89 11.86 2.00
C ASP A 99 -1.42 12.27 1.99
N VAL A 100 -1.12 13.32 1.23
CA VAL A 100 0.22 13.92 1.20
C VAL A 100 0.13 15.25 1.92
N LYS A 101 0.77 15.38 3.08
CA LYS A 101 0.67 16.54 3.97
C LYS A 101 1.54 17.74 3.52
N ASN A 102 1.45 18.08 2.24
CA ASN A 102 1.77 19.39 1.64
C ASN A 102 3.17 19.63 1.06
N GLN A 103 4.07 18.64 0.94
CA GLN A 103 5.36 18.87 0.27
C GLN A 103 5.57 17.94 -0.93
N LYS A 104 5.82 18.56 -2.11
CA LYS A 104 6.17 17.84 -3.35
C LYS A 104 7.53 17.15 -3.25
N LEU A 105 8.43 17.69 -2.44
CA LEU A 105 9.83 17.24 -2.35
C LEU A 105 10.02 16.02 -1.45
N ASP A 106 9.10 15.78 -0.52
CA ASP A 106 9.22 14.70 0.46
C ASP A 106 7.86 14.03 0.68
N PHE A 107 7.57 13.05 -0.17
CA PHE A 107 6.39 12.19 -0.05
C PHE A 107 6.69 10.80 -0.62
N SER A 108 5.81 9.86 -0.28
CA SER A 108 5.62 8.58 -1.00
C SER A 108 4.12 8.31 -1.11
N LEU A 109 3.70 7.82 -2.27
CA LEU A 109 2.34 7.42 -2.57
C LEU A 109 2.17 5.92 -2.36
N ASN A 110 1.66 5.56 -1.20
CA ASN A 110 1.18 4.22 -0.90
C ASN A 110 -0.15 3.94 -1.61
N VAL A 111 -0.09 3.75 -2.93
CA VAL A 111 -1.24 3.41 -3.78
C VAL A 111 -1.62 1.94 -3.61
N LYS A 112 -2.93 1.68 -3.50
CA LYS A 112 -3.49 0.33 -3.44
C LYS A 112 -4.79 0.26 -4.23
N ILE A 113 -4.81 -0.58 -5.26
CA ILE A 113 -6.05 -0.95 -5.94
C ILE A 113 -6.91 -1.77 -4.98
N LYS A 114 -8.16 -1.37 -4.79
CA LYS A 114 -9.12 -1.94 -3.84
C LYS A 114 -10.11 -2.88 -4.48
N LYS A 115 -10.71 -2.45 -5.61
CA LYS A 115 -11.74 -3.20 -6.31
C LYS A 115 -11.61 -3.04 -7.81
N VAL A 116 -11.98 -4.09 -8.53
CA VAL A 116 -12.14 -4.09 -9.98
C VAL A 116 -13.60 -4.36 -10.31
N PHE A 117 -14.21 -3.48 -11.08
CA PHE A 117 -15.58 -3.58 -11.55
C PHE A 117 -15.54 -4.10 -12.99
N TYR A 118 -16.14 -5.26 -13.22
CA TYR A 118 -16.19 -5.90 -14.54
C TYR A 118 -17.61 -6.42 -14.81
N GLY A 119 -18.29 -5.78 -15.78
CA GLY A 119 -19.72 -6.00 -15.98
C GLY A 119 -20.53 -5.65 -14.73
N LYS A 120 -21.37 -6.57 -14.26
CA LYS A 120 -22.18 -6.42 -13.03
C LYS A 120 -21.49 -6.95 -11.77
N ARG A 121 -20.22 -7.34 -11.85
CA ARG A 121 -19.50 -7.99 -10.75
C ARG A 121 -18.37 -7.10 -10.22
N ILE A 122 -18.11 -7.24 -8.93
CA ILE A 122 -17.01 -6.59 -8.22
C ILE A 122 -16.03 -7.68 -7.81
N PHE A 123 -14.77 -7.50 -8.17
CA PHE A 123 -13.70 -8.44 -7.87
C PHE A 123 -12.65 -7.81 -6.97
N ASN A 124 -12.08 -8.65 -6.09
CA ASN A 124 -10.80 -8.33 -5.47
C ASN A 124 -9.71 -8.36 -6.57
N PRO A 125 -8.77 -7.39 -6.61
CA PRO A 125 -7.73 -7.35 -7.64
C PRO A 125 -6.91 -8.65 -7.72
N SER A 126 -6.67 -9.30 -6.58
CA SER A 126 -5.94 -10.56 -6.57
C SER A 126 -6.65 -11.69 -7.29
N ILE A 127 -7.97 -11.74 -7.16
CA ILE A 127 -8.81 -12.73 -7.86
C ILE A 127 -8.87 -12.38 -9.35
N PHE A 128 -9.05 -11.10 -9.67
CA PHE A 128 -9.22 -10.66 -11.06
C PHE A 128 -7.94 -10.80 -11.90
N PHE A 129 -6.79 -10.45 -11.33
CA PHE A 129 -5.51 -10.43 -12.04
C PHE A 129 -4.62 -11.64 -11.74
N GLY A 130 -4.97 -12.47 -10.76
CA GLY A 130 -4.12 -13.59 -10.34
C GLY A 130 -2.80 -13.14 -9.72
N VAL A 131 -2.81 -12.06 -8.92
CA VAL A 131 -1.63 -11.53 -8.21
C VAL A 131 -1.89 -11.31 -6.74
N ASP A 132 -0.91 -11.46 -5.86
CA ASP A 132 -1.08 -11.06 -4.45
C ASP A 132 -0.55 -9.64 -4.17
N GLY A 133 -0.48 -9.26 -2.90
CA GLY A 133 0.01 -7.95 -2.49
C GLY A 133 1.49 -7.68 -2.83
N THR A 134 2.31 -8.74 -2.84
CA THR A 134 3.76 -8.73 -3.03
C THR A 134 4.18 -8.92 -4.49
N HIS A 135 3.43 -9.73 -5.24
CA HIS A 135 3.74 -10.16 -6.60
C HIS A 135 2.89 -9.47 -7.67
N LYS A 136 2.43 -8.25 -7.37
CA LYS A 136 1.64 -7.40 -8.27
C LYS A 136 2.31 -7.20 -9.63
N HIS A 137 3.64 -7.13 -9.62
CA HIS A 137 4.48 -6.88 -10.79
C HIS A 137 4.51 -8.02 -11.81
N TYR A 138 4.04 -9.22 -11.44
CA TYR A 138 3.91 -10.36 -12.37
C TYR A 138 2.80 -10.18 -13.41
N ASN A 139 1.81 -9.32 -13.15
CA ASN A 139 0.75 -9.04 -14.10
C ASN A 139 0.92 -7.64 -14.71
N LYS A 140 1.28 -7.60 -16.00
CA LYS A 140 1.48 -6.34 -16.75
C LYS A 140 0.24 -5.43 -16.76
N VAL A 141 -0.95 -6.02 -16.81
CA VAL A 141 -2.19 -5.24 -16.78
C VAL A 141 -2.36 -4.60 -15.40
N PHE A 142 -2.18 -5.38 -14.32
CA PHE A 142 -2.21 -4.83 -12.97
C PHE A 142 -1.21 -3.67 -12.83
N MET A 143 0.01 -3.85 -13.33
CA MET A 143 1.06 -2.83 -13.27
C MET A 143 0.68 -1.55 -13.99
N ASN A 144 0.13 -1.63 -15.20
CA ASN A 144 -0.34 -0.45 -15.92
C ASN A 144 -1.46 0.28 -15.15
N LEU A 145 -2.40 -0.47 -14.55
CA LEU A 145 -3.46 0.12 -13.73
C LEU A 145 -2.92 0.78 -12.47
N TYR A 146 -1.91 0.17 -11.84
CA TYR A 146 -1.25 0.72 -10.67
C TYR A 146 -0.52 2.03 -11.00
N LEU A 147 0.25 2.07 -12.08
CA LEU A 147 0.97 3.27 -12.52
C LEU A 147 0.00 4.37 -13.00
N LYS A 148 -1.12 3.99 -13.62
CA LYS A 148 -2.21 4.92 -13.92
C LYS A 148 -2.83 5.51 -12.64
N ALA A 149 -3.01 4.70 -11.60
CA ALA A 149 -3.47 5.17 -10.29
C ALA A 149 -2.46 6.12 -9.63
N VAL A 150 -1.15 5.86 -9.74
CA VAL A 150 -0.09 6.79 -9.30
C VAL A 150 -0.23 8.13 -10.02
N GLY A 151 -0.36 8.12 -11.35
CA GLY A 151 -0.51 9.34 -12.14
C GLY A 151 -1.75 10.15 -11.74
N LEU A 152 -2.87 9.47 -11.49
CA LEU A 152 -4.11 10.12 -11.02
C LEU A 152 -4.00 10.66 -9.58
N ALA A 153 -3.25 9.99 -8.71
CA ALA A 153 -2.97 10.50 -7.37
C ALA A 153 -2.11 11.77 -7.42
N LEU A 154 -1.06 11.78 -8.25
CA LEU A 154 -0.23 12.97 -8.48
C LEU A 154 -1.05 14.15 -9.05
N ASP A 155 -1.94 13.88 -10.00
CA ASP A 155 -2.86 14.88 -10.52
C ASP A 155 -3.75 15.46 -9.42
N ARG A 156 -4.34 14.61 -8.58
CA ARG A 156 -5.23 15.06 -7.50
C ARG A 156 -4.53 15.84 -6.40
N GLU A 157 -3.34 15.40 -5.97
CA GLU A 157 -2.63 16.03 -4.86
C GLU A 157 -1.85 17.28 -5.32
N PHE A 158 -1.33 17.27 -6.54
CA PHE A 158 -0.35 18.26 -6.99
C PHE A 158 -0.71 18.97 -8.30
N ARG A 159 -1.85 18.63 -8.92
CA ARG A 159 -2.31 19.12 -10.23
C ARG A 159 -1.33 18.82 -11.37
N ILE A 160 -0.66 17.67 -11.25
CA ILE A 160 0.35 17.19 -12.20
C ILE A 160 -0.31 16.38 -13.29
N HIS A 161 -0.29 16.94 -14.50
CA HIS A 161 -0.82 16.27 -15.68
C HIS A 161 0.30 15.41 -16.27
N SER A 162 0.14 14.09 -16.23
CA SER A 162 1.17 13.18 -16.75
C SER A 162 1.30 13.22 -18.28
N GLY A 163 0.26 13.64 -19.00
CA GLY A 163 0.21 13.59 -20.47
C GLY A 163 0.28 12.18 -21.06
N MET A 164 0.19 11.15 -20.21
CA MET A 164 0.19 9.73 -20.62
C MET A 164 -1.22 9.34 -21.05
N ILE A 165 -1.36 8.80 -22.27
CA ILE A 165 -2.66 8.48 -22.87
C ILE A 165 -2.79 6.97 -23.08
N SER A 166 -1.71 6.33 -23.52
CA SER A 166 -1.68 4.90 -23.84
C SER A 166 -1.12 4.08 -22.68
N ASP A 167 -1.55 2.81 -22.59
CA ASP A 167 -1.03 1.86 -21.59
C ASP A 167 0.50 1.70 -21.67
N LYS A 168 1.09 1.86 -22.86
CA LYS A 168 2.55 1.77 -23.05
C LYS A 168 3.28 2.95 -22.40
N ASP A 169 2.65 4.12 -22.35
CA ASP A 169 3.25 5.32 -21.77
C ASP A 169 3.50 5.13 -20.26
N TYR A 170 2.61 4.40 -19.58
CA TYR A 170 2.76 4.12 -18.15
C TYR A 170 3.89 3.14 -17.85
N GLY A 171 4.28 2.30 -18.81
CA GLY A 171 5.44 1.41 -18.68
C GLY A 171 6.78 2.09 -19.00
N ASP A 172 6.78 3.33 -19.45
CA ASP A 172 7.99 4.05 -19.87
C ASP A 172 8.61 4.81 -18.69
N ILE A 173 9.69 4.25 -18.14
CA ILE A 173 10.41 4.83 -17.00
C ILE A 173 11.00 6.22 -17.32
N ALA A 174 11.40 6.48 -18.57
CA ALA A 174 11.98 7.76 -18.96
C ALA A 174 10.93 8.87 -18.92
N ARG A 175 9.69 8.57 -19.32
CA ARG A 175 8.56 9.51 -19.19
C ARG A 175 8.23 9.81 -17.74
N TRP A 176 8.21 8.80 -16.88
CA TRP A 176 8.01 9.00 -15.45
C TRP A 176 9.11 9.86 -14.84
N LYS A 177 10.37 9.54 -15.14
CA LYS A 177 11.51 10.31 -14.66
C LYS A 177 11.44 11.77 -15.09
N LYS A 178 11.03 12.04 -16.33
CA LYS A 178 10.78 13.39 -16.84
C LYS A 178 9.69 14.11 -16.04
N ILE A 179 8.55 13.46 -15.76
CA ILE A 179 7.47 14.06 -14.94
C ILE A 179 7.99 14.42 -13.54
N TYR A 180 8.68 13.50 -12.87
CA TYR A 180 9.20 13.75 -11.53
C TYR A 180 10.22 14.89 -11.50
N TYR A 181 11.08 14.96 -12.52
CA TYR A 181 12.03 16.06 -12.67
C TYR A 181 11.34 17.40 -12.97
N ASP A 182 10.49 17.46 -14.00
CA ASP A 182 9.85 18.70 -14.46
C ASP A 182 8.97 19.35 -13.38
N TYR A 183 8.34 18.53 -12.54
CA TYR A 183 7.46 19.00 -11.46
C TYR A 183 8.14 19.07 -10.08
N ASN A 184 9.46 18.80 -10.02
CA ASN A 184 10.27 18.81 -8.80
C ASN A 184 9.64 17.96 -7.68
N LEU A 185 9.37 16.69 -8.00
CA LEU A 185 8.75 15.71 -7.10
C LEU A 185 9.81 14.89 -6.35
N SER A 186 9.38 14.31 -5.22
CA SER A 186 10.16 13.40 -4.37
C SER A 186 10.83 12.29 -5.18
N GLU A 187 12.18 12.24 -5.12
CA GLU A 187 12.98 11.17 -5.70
C GLU A 187 12.69 9.82 -5.03
N GLU A 188 12.41 9.82 -3.72
CA GLU A 188 12.05 8.62 -2.99
C GLU A 188 10.67 8.09 -3.42
N SER A 189 9.69 8.97 -3.70
CA SER A 189 8.44 8.54 -4.33
C SER A 189 8.70 7.93 -5.70
N PHE A 190 9.55 8.54 -6.53
CA PHE A 190 9.87 7.95 -7.84
C PHE A 190 10.44 6.54 -7.70
N LYS A 191 11.43 6.35 -6.82
CA LYS A 191 12.05 5.05 -6.56
C LYS A 191 11.03 4.00 -6.10
N HIS A 192 10.21 4.35 -5.11
CA HIS A 192 9.30 3.40 -4.49
C HIS A 192 8.02 3.14 -5.28
N ASP A 193 7.43 4.18 -5.85
CA ASP A 193 6.08 4.14 -6.43
C ASP A 193 6.12 3.83 -7.94
N VAL A 194 7.27 4.00 -8.59
CA VAL A 194 7.41 3.83 -10.05
C VAL A 194 8.58 2.92 -10.43
N GLU A 195 9.82 3.30 -10.10
CA GLU A 195 11.03 2.62 -10.57
C GLU A 195 11.10 1.18 -10.06
N ALA A 196 11.00 0.96 -8.75
CA ALA A 196 11.07 -0.38 -8.19
C ALA A 196 9.96 -1.31 -8.72
N PRO A 197 8.67 -0.90 -8.78
CA PRO A 197 7.64 -1.74 -9.39
C PRO A 197 7.89 -2.08 -10.86
N LEU A 198 8.38 -1.13 -11.67
CA LEU A 198 8.72 -1.38 -13.08
C LEU A 198 9.91 -2.34 -13.20
N ARG A 199 10.98 -2.09 -12.45
CA ARG A 199 12.18 -2.93 -12.41
C ARG A 199 11.84 -4.37 -12.03
N LEU A 200 11.03 -4.57 -10.98
CA LEU A 200 10.56 -5.90 -10.57
C LEU A 200 9.71 -6.58 -11.67
N SER A 201 8.92 -5.83 -12.43
CA SER A 201 8.13 -6.38 -13.54
C SER A 201 9.01 -6.90 -14.69
N GLU A 202 10.21 -6.35 -14.84
CA GLU A 202 11.20 -6.79 -15.84
C GLU A 202 12.02 -7.97 -15.34
N GLU A 203 12.58 -7.87 -14.13
CA GLU A 203 13.52 -8.82 -13.55
C GLU A 203 12.85 -10.08 -13.00
N GLU A 204 11.72 -9.95 -12.31
CA GLU A 204 11.05 -11.08 -11.69
C GLU A 204 9.95 -11.63 -12.61
N LYS A 205 9.86 -12.96 -12.70
CA LYS A 205 8.85 -13.66 -13.49
C LYS A 205 8.12 -14.68 -12.62
N PRO A 206 6.81 -14.87 -12.84
CA PRO A 206 6.06 -15.90 -12.13
C PRO A 206 6.63 -17.28 -12.45
N THR A 207 6.87 -18.08 -11.40
CA THR A 207 7.25 -19.49 -11.53
C THR A 207 6.04 -20.39 -11.80
N ASP A 208 6.26 -21.62 -12.25
CA ASP A 208 5.17 -22.59 -12.44
C ASP A 208 4.44 -22.91 -11.12
N GLU A 209 5.18 -22.95 -10.00
CA GLU A 209 4.60 -23.08 -8.67
C GLU A 209 3.67 -21.91 -8.31
N TRP A 210 4.03 -20.69 -8.72
CA TRP A 210 3.19 -19.52 -8.53
C TRP A 210 1.90 -19.63 -9.33
N HIS A 211 1.98 -20.01 -10.61
CA HIS A 211 0.79 -20.23 -11.44
C HIS A 211 -0.14 -21.27 -10.82
N LYS A 212 0.42 -22.37 -10.31
CA LYS A 212 -0.34 -23.41 -9.61
C LYS A 212 -1.05 -22.87 -8.36
N LYS A 213 -0.34 -22.13 -7.50
CA LYS A 213 -0.93 -21.50 -6.30
C LYS A 213 -2.08 -20.56 -6.62
N ILE A 214 -1.97 -19.78 -7.70
CA ILE A 214 -3.04 -18.88 -8.12
C ILE A 214 -4.26 -19.66 -8.61
N ILE A 215 -4.07 -20.67 -9.46
CA ILE A 215 -5.16 -21.54 -9.95
C ILE A 215 -5.87 -22.24 -8.78
N ASP A 216 -5.11 -22.80 -7.84
CA ASP A 216 -5.66 -23.47 -6.66
C ASP A 216 -6.46 -22.48 -5.78
N SER A 217 -5.95 -21.26 -5.59
CA SER A 217 -6.63 -20.22 -4.79
C SER A 217 -7.97 -19.75 -5.39
N ILE A 218 -8.11 -19.84 -6.72
CA ILE A 218 -9.34 -19.50 -7.43
C ILE A 218 -10.31 -20.68 -7.37
N THR A 219 -9.82 -21.90 -7.58
CA THR A 219 -10.64 -23.12 -7.68
C THR A 219 -11.21 -23.57 -6.33
N VAL A 220 -10.47 -23.39 -5.24
CA VAL A 220 -10.95 -23.68 -3.88
C VAL A 220 -12.02 -22.68 -3.45
N LYS A 221 -11.90 -21.40 -3.85
CA LYS A 221 -12.92 -20.39 -3.53
C LYS A 221 -14.24 -20.59 -4.30
N SER A 222 -14.21 -21.17 -5.50
CA SER A 222 -15.43 -21.51 -6.24
C SER A 222 -16.18 -22.73 -5.71
N HIS A 223 -15.57 -23.54 -4.83
CA HIS A 223 -16.23 -24.68 -4.17
C HIS A 223 -16.77 -24.35 -2.76
N ILE A 224 -16.49 -23.15 -2.25
CA ILE A 224 -16.92 -22.68 -0.91
C ILE A 224 -18.00 -21.59 -1.02
N MET A 225 -18.40 -21.20 -2.24
CA MET A 225 -19.60 -20.40 -2.51
C MET A 225 -20.72 -21.28 -3.05
#